data_AF-A0A561F1V3-F1
#
_entry.id   AF-A0A561F1V3-F1
#
_cell.length_a   1.000
_cell.length_b   1.000
_cell.length_c   1.000
_cell.angle_alpha   90.00
_cell.angle_beta   90.00
_cell.angle_gamma   90.00
#
_symmetry.space_group_name_H-M   'P 1'
#
loop_
_entity.id
_entity.type
_entity.pdbx_description
1 polymer ?
#
loop_
_entity_poly.entity_id
_entity_poly.type
_entity_poly.pdbx_seq_one_letter_code
_entity_poly.pdbx_strand_id
1 'polypeptide(L)'
;MSTLVELPERLEKAVRAAASEAGLSVNDYVARVLTADQAAAEGSPAERAARADALAAAAHRQWVAGGHSEVGSMSMGEVFGL
;
A
#
# COMPACT_ATOMS: atom_id res chain seq x y z
N MET A 1 20.19 4.57 -8.66
CA MET A 1 19.32 5.71 -8.29
C MET A 1 18.86 5.44 -6.86
N SER A 2 18.95 6.44 -5.97
CA SER A 2 18.60 6.28 -4.56
C SER A 2 17.39 7.16 -4.26
N THR A 3 16.36 6.59 -3.62
CA THR A 3 15.14 7.31 -3.22
C THR A 3 15.10 7.41 -1.70
N LEU A 4 14.93 8.62 -1.16
CA LEU A 4 14.69 8.87 0.26
C LEU A 4 13.18 8.87 0.51
N VAL A 5 12.74 8.03 1.45
CA VAL A 5 11.34 7.93 1.86
C VAL A 5 11.27 8.14 3.36
N GLU A 6 10.53 9.16 3.80
CA GLU A 6 10.22 9.33 5.22
C GLU A 6 9.10 8.39 5.62
N LEU A 7 9.35 7.57 6.64
CA LEU A 7 8.37 6.64 7.18
C LEU A 7 7.82 7.18 8.51
N PRO A 8 6.52 7.05 8.78
CA PRO A 8 6.00 7.27 10.13
C PRO A 8 6.72 6.36 11.13
N GLU A 9 7.05 6.85 12.32
CA GLU A 9 7.85 6.12 13.33
C GLU A 9 7.32 4.70 13.61
N ARG A 10 5.99 4.53 13.67
CA ARG A 10 5.37 3.22 13.88
C ARG A 10 5.68 2.24 12.74
N LEU A 11 5.69 2.72 11.50
CA LEU A 11 6.04 1.92 10.33
C LEU A 11 7.56 1.64 10.31
N GLU A 12 8.39 2.63 10.64
CA GLU A 12 9.83 2.45 10.73
C GLU A 12 10.21 1.31 11.70
N LYS A 13 9.60 1.30 12.91
CA LYS A 13 9.83 0.23 13.89
C LYS A 13 9.44 -1.14 13.35
N ALA A 14 8.30 -1.24 12.68
CA ALA A 14 7.81 -2.50 12.10
C ALA A 14 8.74 -2.99 10.97
N VAL A 15 9.16 -2.08 10.08
CA VAL A 15 10.08 -2.40 8.98
C VAL A 15 11.44 -2.85 9.52
N ARG A 16 11.98 -2.18 10.54
CA ARG A 16 13.24 -2.59 11.21
C ARG A 16 13.13 -3.99 11.82
N ALA A 17 12.03 -4.31 12.47
CA ALA A 17 11.79 -5.64 13.05
C ALA A 17 11.75 -6.72 11.95
N ALA A 18 10.95 -6.50 10.91
CA ALA A 18 10.82 -7.44 9.79
C ALA A 18 12.16 -7.65 9.04
N ALA A 19 12.94 -6.59 8.84
CA ALA A 19 14.28 -6.69 8.25
C ALA A 19 15.22 -7.53 9.13
N SER A 20 15.19 -7.31 10.45
CA SER A 20 16.00 -8.08 11.41
C SER A 20 15.61 -9.57 11.42
N GLU A 21 14.31 -9.88 11.41
CA GLU A 21 13.80 -11.25 11.36
C GLU A 21 14.23 -11.96 10.06
N ALA A 22 14.27 -11.23 8.95
CA ALA A 22 14.76 -11.72 7.67
C ALA A 22 16.31 -11.79 7.56
N GLY A 23 17.04 -11.28 8.56
CA GLY A 23 18.51 -11.20 8.54
C GLY A 23 19.06 -10.22 7.49
N LEU A 24 18.32 -9.14 7.19
CA LEU A 24 18.64 -8.16 6.15
C LEU A 24 18.88 -6.76 6.73
N SER A 25 19.61 -5.94 5.98
CA SER A 25 19.55 -4.50 6.21
C SER A 25 18.15 -3.97 5.90
N VAL A 26 17.75 -2.87 6.53
CA VAL A 26 16.46 -2.22 6.24
C VAL A 26 16.32 -1.88 4.75
N ASN A 27 17.39 -1.38 4.13
CA ASN A 27 17.39 -1.03 2.72
C ASN A 27 17.19 -2.25 1.82
N ASP A 28 17.87 -3.36 2.10
CA ASP A 28 17.72 -4.59 1.31
C ASP A 28 16.32 -5.20 1.47
N TYR A 29 15.76 -5.13 2.69
CA TYR A 29 14.40 -5.57 2.95
C TYR A 29 13.39 -4.74 2.15
N VAL A 30 13.47 -3.40 2.24
CA VAL A 30 12.57 -2.50 1.51
C VAL A 30 12.71 -2.69 0.00
N ALA A 31 13.94 -2.80 -0.53
CA ALA A 31 14.17 -3.03 -1.94
C ALA A 31 13.53 -4.35 -2.43
N ARG A 32 13.63 -5.43 -1.64
CA ARG A 32 12.96 -6.71 -1.95
C ARG A 32 11.45 -6.61 -1.94
N VAL A 33 10.88 -5.93 -0.94
CA VAL A 33 9.43 -5.70 -0.86
C VAL A 33 8.94 -4.93 -2.09
N LEU A 34 9.62 -3.85 -2.47
CA LEU A 34 9.27 -3.06 -3.66
C LEU A 34 9.40 -3.88 -4.95
N THR A 35 10.42 -4.72 -5.04
CA THR A 35 10.62 -5.62 -6.20
C THR A 35 9.48 -6.64 -6.29
N ALA A 36 9.07 -7.21 -5.16
CA ALA A 36 7.95 -8.16 -5.12
C ALA A 36 6.61 -7.49 -5.46
N ASP A 37 6.37 -6.27 -4.97
CA ASP A 37 5.17 -5.50 -5.32
C ASP A 37 5.11 -5.20 -6.82
N GLN A 38 6.24 -4.81 -7.42
CA GLN A 38 6.31 -4.56 -8.86
C GLN A 38 6.09 -5.86 -9.66
N ALA A 39 6.68 -6.98 -9.23
CA ALA A 39 6.45 -8.27 -9.87
C ALA A 39 4.95 -8.67 -9.82
N ALA A 40 4.27 -8.42 -8.70
CA ALA A 40 2.82 -8.65 -8.59
C ALA A 40 2.01 -7.74 -9.53
N ALA A 41 2.47 -6.52 -9.79
CA ALA A 41 1.82 -5.61 -10.75
C ALA A 41 1.90 -6.10 -12.20
N GLU A 42 2.90 -6.91 -12.54
CA GLU A 42 3.13 -7.49 -13.87
C GLU A 42 2.73 -8.98 -13.94
N GLY A 43 2.31 -9.54 -12.81
CA GLY A 43 1.97 -10.95 -12.65
C GLY A 43 0.62 -11.34 -13.26
N SER A 44 0.14 -12.50 -12.83
CA SER A 44 -1.15 -13.05 -13.22
C SER A 44 -2.30 -12.07 -12.89
N PRO A 45 -3.46 -12.20 -13.54
CA PRO A 45 -4.63 -11.38 -13.21
C PRO A 45 -5.01 -11.42 -11.72
N ALA A 46 -4.85 -12.57 -11.06
CA ALA A 46 -5.14 -12.73 -9.63
C ALA A 46 -4.14 -11.95 -8.75
N GLU A 47 -2.85 -11.99 -9.07
CA GLU A 47 -1.82 -11.23 -8.34
C GLU A 47 -2.02 -9.72 -8.51
N ARG A 48 -2.34 -9.28 -9.72
CA ARG A 48 -2.66 -7.87 -10.00
C ARG A 48 -3.90 -7.40 -9.26
N ALA A 49 -4.96 -8.22 -9.21
CA ALA A 49 -6.17 -7.92 -8.45
C ALA A 49 -5.89 -7.81 -6.95
N ALA A 50 -5.18 -8.80 -6.37
CA ALA A 50 -4.81 -8.78 -4.96
C ALA A 50 -3.98 -7.54 -4.59
N ARG A 51 -3.04 -7.13 -5.45
CA ARG A 51 -2.29 -5.88 -5.29
C ARG A 51 -3.20 -4.65 -5.34
N ALA A 52 -4.10 -4.59 -6.32
CA ALA A 52 -5.04 -3.47 -6.45
C ALA A 52 -5.92 -3.33 -5.21
N ASP A 53 -6.44 -4.43 -4.68
CA ASP A 53 -7.26 -4.46 -3.47
C ASP A 53 -6.48 -3.96 -2.24
N ALA A 54 -5.24 -4.42 -2.07
CA ALA A 54 -4.38 -3.99 -0.97
C ALA A 54 -4.11 -2.47 -1.02
N LEU A 55 -3.83 -1.93 -2.22
CA LEU A 55 -3.62 -0.49 -2.42
C LEU A 55 -4.89 0.33 -2.22
N ALA A 56 -6.03 -0.14 -2.72
CA ALA A 56 -7.32 0.50 -2.52
C ALA A 56 -7.69 0.58 -1.04
N ALA A 57 -7.49 -0.51 -0.29
CA ALA A 57 -7.73 -0.54 1.14
C ALA A 57 -6.79 0.40 1.92
N ALA A 58 -5.53 0.51 1.50
CA ALA A 58 -4.59 1.47 2.10
C ALA A 58 -5.01 2.92 1.83
N ALA A 59 -5.39 3.24 0.58
CA ALA A 59 -5.88 4.56 0.19
C ALA A 59 -7.15 4.94 0.97
N HIS A 60 -8.09 4.01 1.12
CA HIS A 60 -9.32 4.23 1.90
C HIS A 60 -9.01 4.52 3.38
N ARG A 61 -8.14 3.74 4.02
CA ARG A 61 -7.72 4.01 5.41
C ARG A 61 -7.09 5.39 5.55
N GLN A 62 -6.27 5.82 4.59
CA GLN A 62 -5.67 7.15 4.58
C GLN A 62 -6.74 8.25 4.42
N TRP A 63 -7.70 8.05 3.53
CA TRP A 63 -8.82 8.97 3.32
C TRP A 63 -9.68 9.12 4.59
N VAL A 64 -10.02 8.02 5.25
CA VAL A 64 -10.74 8.04 6.55
C VAL A 64 -9.90 8.74 7.63
N ALA A 65 -8.61 8.42 7.74
CA ALA A 65 -7.73 9.07 8.71
C ALA A 65 -7.56 10.58 8.45
N GLY A 66 -7.74 11.03 7.20
CA GLY A 66 -7.80 12.43 6.80
C GLY A 66 -9.10 13.15 7.16
N GLY A 67 -10.06 12.46 7.81
CA GLY A 67 -11.33 13.05 8.24
C GLY A 67 -12.43 13.03 7.18
N HIS A 68 -12.20 12.37 6.04
CA HIS A 68 -13.22 12.21 5.03
C HIS A 68 -14.20 11.08 5.40
N SER A 69 -15.45 11.17 4.92
CA SER A 69 -16.54 10.27 5.29
C SER A 69 -17.37 9.86 4.09
N GLU A 70 -17.86 8.63 4.10
CA GLU A 70 -18.82 8.12 3.12
C GLU A 70 -20.24 8.66 3.39
N VAL A 71 -20.46 9.35 4.51
CA VAL A 71 -21.75 9.96 4.80
C VAL A 71 -22.03 11.05 3.76
N GLY A 72 -23.10 10.87 3.00
CA GLY A 72 -23.46 11.72 1.87
C GLY A 72 -22.79 11.33 0.54
N SER A 73 -22.10 10.19 0.47
CA SER A 73 -21.56 9.68 -0.79
C SER A 73 -22.68 9.29 -1.76
N MET A 74 -22.47 9.58 -3.03
CA MET A 74 -23.33 9.13 -4.12
C MET A 74 -22.95 7.70 -4.56
N SER A 75 -23.96 6.89 -4.82
CA SER A 75 -23.81 5.60 -5.49
C SER A 75 -23.35 5.77 -6.94
N MET A 76 -22.83 4.70 -7.54
CA MET A 76 -22.41 4.72 -8.96
C MET A 76 -23.57 5.11 -9.89
N GLY A 77 -24.79 4.67 -9.58
CA GLY A 77 -26.00 5.04 -10.33
C GLY A 77 -26.33 6.53 -10.20
N GLU A 78 -26.19 7.11 -9.01
CA GLU A 78 -26.37 8.56 -8.80
C GLU A 78 -25.29 9.40 -9.49
N VAL A 79 -24.05 8.92 -9.52
CA VAL A 79 -22.93 9.60 -10.19
C VAL A 79 -23.07 9.58 -11.71
N PHE A 80 -23.45 8.44 -12.28
CA PHE A 80 -23.51 8.27 -13.75
C PHE A 80 -24.92 8.37 -14.34
N GLY A 81 -25.95 8.60 -13.52
CA GLY A 81 -27.34 8.67 -13.96
C GLY A 81 -27.89 7.34 -14.50
N LEU A 82 -27.46 6.21 -13.92
CA LEU A 82 -27.83 4.85 -14.32
C LEU A 82 -28.95 4.27 -13.46
#